data_AF-A0A1H3ZVW6-F1
#
_entry.id   AF-A0A1H3ZVW6-F1
#
_cell.length_a   1.000
_cell.length_b   1.000
_cell.length_c   1.000
_cell.angle_alpha   90.00
_cell.angle_beta   90.00
_cell.angle_gamma   90.00
#
_symmetry.space_group_name_H-M   'P 1'
#
loop_
_entity.id
_entity.type
_entity.pdbx_description
1 polymer ?
#
loop_
_entity_poly.entity_id
_entity_poly.type
_entity_poly.pdbx_seq_one_letter_code
_entity_poly.pdbx_strand_id
1 'polypeptide(L)'
;MARKRTDENQYAISDYQLKQVDVRLKLMDGPSYYSRTPLDRPEAAVEVMRDILKGLDREWLCVVNLDNHLKPVNFNVVSIGSVNESLAPIQNIMKSAILCNCDHLILLHNHPSGDISPSAQDATVTKRLLEAAKLMDMQVLDHLIVGGETGATYSFREEHPSCFSDPEADYDYIHKMENPEKTRRTAKTQVSETMEKYDAGHKNFDPKQAAERRKAELRIITEKLEKGVKEIFTSKKYQQFLDTMAKFPHYSLNNSLLIMLQRPDATLCQSYTGWKRMGRSVRKGEKGIRILAPSPYQIDREREKRDAQGNAILDKDGEPEREKVQIHATAFKPVSTFDLSQTEGKPLPSLGTEELTGSVQGYRELFAAMQAACPVPVSFEAIPGESKGYFHLKENRIAINEGMSEVQNVKTLIHEMTHQKLHSIDEKSGKGPEKSAGEKEVEAESTAYTVCQHYGIDTSDYSFGYVAGWSAGKELPELKALLGTIRQASAELITAIDEKVRELTAERTEAAAHLSDNGAVQIGNNALRAEPDEAVLSMKSEKSSVRKKLAEQKEKMGRSQHPAKTEKTIER
;
A
#
# COMPACT_ATOMS: atom_id res chain seq x y z
N MET A 1 -14.15 46.52 -35.13
CA MET A 1 -14.78 45.20 -34.92
C MET A 1 -14.16 44.56 -33.70
N ALA A 2 -14.86 44.55 -32.57
CA ALA A 2 -14.43 43.88 -31.35
C ALA A 2 -14.67 42.37 -31.49
N ARG A 3 -13.63 41.54 -31.36
CA ARG A 3 -13.77 40.08 -31.32
C ARG A 3 -14.16 39.66 -29.90
N LYS A 4 -15.36 39.10 -29.77
CA LYS A 4 -15.88 38.45 -28.55
C LYS A 4 -14.90 37.37 -28.08
N ARG A 5 -14.47 37.44 -26.81
CA ARG A 5 -13.98 36.29 -26.05
C ARG A 5 -15.16 35.37 -25.77
N THR A 6 -15.05 34.10 -26.15
CA THR A 6 -15.90 33.02 -25.67
C THR A 6 -15.14 32.33 -24.55
N ASP A 7 -15.50 32.65 -23.31
CA ASP A 7 -15.11 31.87 -22.13
C ASP A 7 -15.92 30.58 -22.13
N GLU A 8 -15.42 29.53 -22.78
CA GLU A 8 -15.93 28.17 -22.59
C GLU A 8 -15.18 27.55 -21.41
N ASN A 9 -15.67 27.83 -20.20
CA ASN A 9 -15.24 27.14 -19.00
C ASN A 9 -15.72 25.69 -19.09
N GLN A 10 -14.77 24.75 -19.20
CA GLN A 10 -15.03 23.34 -19.52
C GLN A 10 -15.66 22.53 -18.36
N TYR A 11 -15.75 23.13 -17.18
CA TYR A 11 -16.27 22.52 -15.96
C TYR A 11 -17.48 23.30 -15.45
N ALA A 12 -18.56 22.58 -15.17
CA ALA A 12 -19.73 23.17 -14.55
C ALA A 12 -19.45 23.40 -13.06
N ILE A 13 -20.09 24.41 -12.45
CA ILE A 13 -19.96 24.68 -11.00
C ILE A 13 -20.29 23.43 -10.15
N SER A 14 -21.10 22.51 -10.68
CA SER A 14 -21.39 21.19 -10.08
C SER A 14 -20.18 20.28 -9.92
N ASP A 15 -19.12 20.46 -10.72
CA ASP A 15 -17.91 19.63 -10.70
C ASP A 15 -16.98 20.00 -9.53
N TYR A 16 -17.22 21.17 -8.92
CA TYR A 16 -16.52 21.65 -7.72
C TYR A 16 -17.30 21.42 -6.43
N GLN A 17 -18.38 20.64 -6.49
CA GLN A 17 -19.19 20.31 -5.32
C GLN A 17 -18.64 19.06 -4.61
N LEU A 18 -18.12 19.24 -3.39
CA LEU A 18 -17.91 18.13 -2.47
C LEU A 18 -19.27 17.63 -1.98
N LYS A 19 -19.66 16.42 -2.40
CA LYS A 19 -20.97 15.85 -2.04
C LYS A 19 -20.91 15.37 -0.59
N GLN A 20 -21.80 15.90 0.25
CA GLN A 20 -22.10 15.26 1.52
C GLN A 20 -22.75 13.90 1.25
N VAL A 21 -22.18 12.85 1.82
CA VAL A 21 -22.70 11.48 1.72
C VAL A 21 -23.24 11.09 3.09
N ASP A 22 -24.55 10.96 3.19
CA ASP A 22 -25.20 10.34 4.33
C ASP A 22 -25.42 8.86 3.99
N VAL A 23 -24.77 7.95 4.73
CA VAL A 23 -24.91 6.51 4.53
C VAL A 23 -26.06 6.01 5.40
N ARG A 24 -27.13 5.54 4.76
CA ARG A 24 -28.25 4.87 5.43
C ARG A 24 -28.24 3.39 5.07
N LEU A 25 -28.11 2.52 6.07
CA LEU A 25 -28.36 1.10 5.87
C LEU A 25 -29.85 0.87 5.61
N LYS A 26 -30.14 0.21 4.50
CA LYS A 26 -31.48 -0.29 4.19
C LYS A 26 -31.48 -1.79 4.47
N LEU A 27 -32.24 -2.19 5.48
CA LEU A 27 -32.60 -3.60 5.64
C LEU A 27 -33.39 -3.99 4.37
N MET A 28 -32.87 -4.96 3.62
CA MET A 28 -33.60 -5.53 2.50
C MET A 28 -34.55 -6.59 3.03
N ASP A 29 -35.77 -6.63 2.50
CA ASP A 29 -36.72 -7.73 2.72
C ASP A 29 -36.22 -8.99 1.98
N GLY A 30 -35.14 -9.58 2.50
CA GLY A 30 -34.62 -10.87 2.09
C GLY A 30 -35.18 -12.00 2.96
N PRO A 31 -34.78 -13.26 2.72
CA PRO A 31 -35.13 -14.36 3.61
C PRO A 31 -34.58 -14.06 5.02
N SER A 32 -35.47 -13.64 5.91
CA SER A 32 -35.15 -13.48 7.32
C SER A 32 -35.13 -14.86 7.95
N TYR A 33 -34.07 -15.15 8.70
CA TYR A 33 -33.97 -16.41 9.41
C TYR A 33 -34.70 -16.30 10.74
N TYR A 34 -35.72 -17.13 10.92
CA TYR A 34 -36.57 -17.10 12.10
C TYR A 34 -36.08 -18.11 13.13
N SER A 35 -35.86 -17.64 14.36
CA SER A 35 -35.65 -18.53 15.51
C SER A 35 -36.99 -18.91 16.15
N ARG A 36 -37.05 -20.10 16.75
CA ARG A 36 -38.17 -20.52 17.62
C ARG A 36 -38.07 -19.91 19.02
N THR A 37 -36.91 -19.35 19.36
CA THR A 37 -36.60 -18.68 20.62
C THR A 37 -36.24 -17.21 20.37
N PRO A 38 -36.38 -16.31 21.35
CA PRO A 38 -35.94 -14.93 21.19
C PRO A 38 -34.45 -14.85 20.79
N LEU A 39 -34.15 -14.05 19.76
CA LEU A 39 -32.78 -13.69 19.35
C LEU A 39 -32.30 -12.53 20.22
N ASP A 40 -32.08 -12.80 21.50
CA ASP A 40 -31.68 -11.82 22.52
C ASP A 40 -30.27 -12.02 23.07
N ARG A 41 -29.58 -13.07 22.62
CA ARG A 41 -28.22 -13.43 23.07
C ARG A 41 -27.37 -14.02 21.95
N PRO A 42 -26.03 -13.97 22.07
CA PRO A 42 -25.09 -14.52 21.09
C PRO A 42 -25.37 -15.97 20.69
N GLU A 43 -25.67 -16.82 21.67
CA GLU A 43 -25.83 -18.26 21.48
C GLU A 43 -27.04 -18.59 20.61
N ALA A 44 -28.13 -17.82 20.76
CA ALA A 44 -29.33 -17.99 19.96
C ALA A 44 -29.09 -17.64 18.49
N ALA A 45 -28.27 -16.61 18.22
CA ALA A 45 -27.89 -16.27 16.84
C ALA A 45 -26.95 -17.32 16.23
N VAL A 46 -26.00 -17.83 17.01
CA VAL A 46 -25.11 -18.92 16.58
C VAL A 46 -25.90 -20.18 16.24
N GLU A 47 -26.90 -20.55 17.05
CA GLU A 47 -27.74 -21.72 16.81
C GLU A 47 -28.50 -21.63 15.48
N VAL A 48 -29.14 -20.48 15.22
CA VAL A 48 -29.83 -20.23 13.95
C VAL A 48 -28.86 -20.28 12.77
N MET A 49 -27.72 -19.59 12.88
CA MET A 49 -26.71 -19.56 11.81
C MET A 49 -26.12 -20.94 11.54
N ARG A 50 -25.85 -21.74 12.58
CA ARG A 50 -25.37 -23.12 12.46
C ARG A 50 -26.37 -23.99 11.70
N ASP A 51 -27.66 -23.88 12.02
CA ASP A 51 -28.72 -24.65 11.36
C ASP A 51 -28.85 -24.35 9.86
N ILE A 52 -28.52 -23.13 9.45
CA ILE A 52 -28.50 -22.72 8.05
C ILE A 52 -27.21 -23.20 7.38
N LEU A 53 -26.07 -22.88 7.99
CA LEU A 53 -24.73 -23.13 7.46
C LEU A 53 -24.44 -24.62 7.25
N LYS A 54 -24.97 -25.52 8.09
CA LYS A 54 -24.74 -26.98 7.98
C LYS A 54 -25.30 -27.60 6.69
N GLY A 55 -26.29 -26.97 6.06
CA GLY A 55 -26.98 -27.48 4.88
C GLY A 55 -26.50 -26.86 3.56
N LEU A 56 -25.49 -26.00 3.60
CA LEU A 56 -24.98 -25.32 2.41
C LEU A 56 -23.91 -26.17 1.71
N ASP A 57 -24.04 -26.28 0.39
CA ASP A 57 -23.13 -27.01 -0.50
C ASP A 57 -21.89 -26.20 -0.90
N ARG A 58 -21.81 -24.95 -0.47
CA ARG A 58 -20.68 -24.03 -0.66
C ARG A 58 -20.28 -23.41 0.66
N GLU A 59 -19.01 -23.02 0.78
CA GLU A 59 -18.53 -22.27 1.94
C GLU A 59 -19.13 -20.87 1.95
N TRP A 60 -19.69 -20.48 3.07
CA TRP A 60 -20.24 -19.15 3.30
C TRP A 60 -19.52 -18.56 4.50
N LEU A 61 -18.90 -17.40 4.33
CA LEU A 61 -18.37 -16.60 5.43
C LEU A 61 -19.39 -15.54 5.82
N CYS A 62 -19.85 -15.61 7.05
CA CYS A 62 -20.87 -14.72 7.61
C CYS A 62 -20.36 -14.03 8.87
N VAL A 63 -20.84 -12.82 9.11
CA VAL A 63 -20.64 -12.09 10.36
C VAL A 63 -21.98 -11.81 11.02
N VAL A 64 -22.10 -12.09 12.30
CA VAL A 64 -23.23 -11.66 13.14
C VAL A 64 -22.77 -10.45 13.94
N ASN A 65 -23.55 -9.37 13.84
CA ASN A 65 -23.28 -8.11 14.50
C ASN A 65 -24.20 -7.97 15.71
N LEU A 66 -23.61 -7.58 16.84
CA LEU A 66 -24.26 -7.49 18.13
C LEU A 66 -24.10 -6.08 18.69
N ASP A 67 -25.08 -5.61 19.46
CA ASP A 67 -24.99 -4.36 20.20
C ASP A 67 -24.20 -4.51 21.51
N ASN A 68 -24.11 -3.41 22.26
CA ASN A 68 -23.41 -3.32 23.53
C ASN A 68 -24.03 -4.14 24.66
N HIS A 69 -25.24 -4.67 24.45
CA HIS A 69 -25.90 -5.61 25.36
C HIS A 69 -25.77 -7.06 24.87
N LEU A 70 -24.90 -7.31 23.88
CA LEU A 70 -24.68 -8.59 23.22
C LEU A 70 -25.93 -9.11 22.49
N LYS A 71 -26.86 -8.22 22.13
CA LYS A 71 -28.07 -8.59 21.41
C LYS A 71 -27.81 -8.60 19.91
N PRO A 72 -28.21 -9.67 19.19
CA PRO A 72 -28.09 -9.71 17.72
C PRO A 72 -28.88 -8.61 17.03
N VAL A 73 -28.18 -7.78 16.25
CA VAL A 73 -28.75 -6.70 15.45
C VAL A 73 -29.02 -7.15 14.02
N ASN A 74 -28.05 -7.85 13.42
CA ASN A 74 -28.17 -8.43 12.08
C ASN A 74 -27.05 -9.46 11.82
N PHE A 75 -27.12 -10.09 10.65
CA PHE A 75 -26.01 -10.85 10.07
C PHE A 75 -25.74 -10.38 8.64
N ASN A 76 -24.52 -10.56 8.17
CA ASN A 76 -24.13 -10.26 6.80
C ASN A 76 -23.30 -11.42 6.21
N VAL A 77 -23.64 -11.82 4.99
CA VAL A 77 -22.83 -12.77 4.22
C VAL A 77 -21.72 -11.97 3.54
N VAL A 78 -20.49 -12.22 3.94
CA VAL A 78 -19.30 -11.49 3.50
C VAL A 78 -18.72 -12.10 2.23
N SER A 79 -18.72 -13.43 2.14
CA SER A 79 -18.25 -14.17 0.97
C SER A 79 -18.98 -15.49 0.81
N ILE A 80 -19.14 -15.92 -0.44
CA ILE A 80 -19.63 -17.25 -0.83
C ILE A 80 -18.54 -17.88 -1.69
N GLY A 81 -17.93 -18.94 -1.20
CA GLY A 81 -16.83 -19.64 -1.85
C GLY A 81 -17.22 -20.27 -3.18
N SER A 82 -16.27 -20.24 -4.11
CA SER A 82 -16.07 -21.27 -5.14
C SER A 82 -14.73 -21.96 -4.83
N VAL A 83 -14.49 -23.11 -5.45
CA VAL A 83 -13.44 -24.09 -5.12
C VAL A 83 -11.99 -23.54 -5.09
N ASN A 84 -11.74 -22.29 -5.49
CA ASN A 84 -10.43 -21.65 -5.42
C ASN A 84 -10.51 -20.25 -4.78
N GLU A 85 -9.88 -20.12 -3.61
CA GLU A 85 -9.47 -18.88 -2.91
C GLU A 85 -10.48 -17.71 -2.85
N SER A 86 -11.02 -17.46 -1.66
CA SER A 86 -11.57 -16.14 -1.32
C SER A 86 -11.01 -15.65 0.01
N LEU A 87 -9.97 -14.81 -0.06
CA LEU A 87 -9.56 -13.95 1.06
C LEU A 87 -10.63 -12.88 1.26
N ALA A 88 -11.59 -13.10 2.17
CA ALA A 88 -12.51 -12.04 2.57
C ALA A 88 -11.73 -10.87 3.20
N PRO A 89 -11.73 -9.67 2.60
CA PRO A 89 -11.02 -8.53 3.18
C PRO A 89 -11.64 -8.14 4.53
N ILE A 90 -10.80 -7.86 5.53
CA ILE A 90 -11.27 -7.49 6.89
C ILE A 90 -12.22 -6.29 6.85
N GLN A 91 -11.96 -5.32 5.97
CA GLN A 91 -12.85 -4.17 5.76
C GLN A 91 -14.27 -4.59 5.38
N ASN A 92 -14.46 -5.68 4.62
CA ASN A 92 -15.79 -6.16 4.22
C ASN A 92 -16.48 -6.88 5.39
N ILE A 93 -15.73 -7.63 6.19
CA ILE A 93 -16.25 -8.28 7.41
C ILE A 93 -16.76 -7.21 8.39
N MET A 94 -15.96 -6.17 8.65
CA MET A 94 -16.29 -5.14 9.63
C MET A 94 -17.28 -4.09 9.13
N LYS A 95 -17.45 -3.94 7.81
CA LYS A 95 -18.31 -2.92 7.19
C LYS A 95 -19.73 -2.93 7.76
N SER A 96 -20.33 -4.11 7.88
CA SER A 96 -21.71 -4.23 8.37
C SER A 96 -21.82 -3.83 9.83
N ALA A 97 -20.87 -4.25 10.68
CA ALA A 97 -20.84 -3.89 12.10
C ALA A 97 -20.69 -2.38 12.31
N ILE A 98 -19.74 -1.74 11.62
CA ILE A 98 -19.47 -0.30 11.71
C ILE A 98 -20.70 0.50 11.27
N LEU A 99 -21.30 0.15 10.14
CA LEU A 99 -22.47 0.87 9.63
C LEU A 99 -23.71 0.69 10.52
N CYS A 100 -23.77 -0.39 11.30
CA CYS A 100 -24.87 -0.68 12.23
C CYS A 100 -24.64 -0.16 13.66
N ASN A 101 -23.53 0.55 13.92
CA ASN A 101 -23.10 0.94 15.27
C ASN A 101 -23.03 -0.25 16.25
N CYS A 102 -22.63 -1.42 15.75
CA CYS A 102 -22.38 -2.60 16.56
C CYS A 102 -20.95 -2.56 17.08
N ASP A 103 -20.73 -3.01 18.31
CA ASP A 103 -19.43 -3.06 18.99
C ASP A 103 -18.94 -4.50 19.19
N HIS A 104 -19.81 -5.50 19.00
CA HIS A 104 -19.44 -6.91 19.11
C HIS A 104 -19.72 -7.68 17.80
N LEU A 105 -18.84 -8.61 17.45
CA LEU A 105 -18.96 -9.44 16.23
C LEU A 105 -18.75 -10.92 16.54
N ILE A 106 -19.46 -11.79 15.81
CA ILE A 106 -19.15 -13.23 15.73
C ILE A 106 -18.92 -13.58 14.27
N LEU A 107 -17.78 -14.19 13.97
CA LEU A 107 -17.48 -14.69 12.62
C LEU A 107 -17.92 -16.16 12.53
N LEU A 108 -18.58 -16.54 11.44
CA LEU A 108 -18.95 -17.93 11.19
C LEU A 108 -18.67 -18.31 9.74
N HIS A 109 -18.16 -19.51 9.50
CA HIS A 109 -18.21 -20.14 8.18
C HIS A 109 -18.48 -21.63 8.25
N ASN A 110 -18.97 -22.20 7.16
CA ASN A 110 -19.10 -23.65 7.02
C ASN A 110 -17.99 -24.25 6.17
N HIS A 111 -17.61 -25.48 6.49
CA HIS A 111 -16.89 -26.37 5.59
C HIS A 111 -17.86 -27.46 5.09
N PRO A 112 -18.32 -27.41 3.82
CA PRO A 112 -19.20 -28.44 3.24
C PRO A 112 -18.63 -29.85 3.31
N SER A 113 -17.29 -30.00 3.41
CA SER A 113 -16.60 -31.28 3.58
C SER A 113 -16.89 -31.98 4.91
N GLY A 114 -17.43 -31.26 5.90
CA GLY A 114 -17.68 -31.77 7.25
C GLY A 114 -16.46 -31.75 8.18
N ASP A 115 -15.26 -31.44 7.68
CA ASP A 115 -14.06 -31.27 8.52
C ASP A 115 -14.08 -29.90 9.20
N ILE A 116 -14.13 -29.90 10.53
CA ILE A 116 -14.16 -28.68 11.35
C ILE A 116 -12.77 -28.12 11.66
N SER A 117 -11.71 -28.78 11.18
CA SER A 117 -10.33 -28.33 11.40
C SER A 117 -10.09 -26.99 10.68
N PRO A 118 -9.57 -25.97 11.39
CA PRO A 118 -9.30 -24.68 10.76
C PRO A 118 -8.19 -24.77 9.73
N SER A 119 -8.42 -24.18 8.56
CA SER A 119 -7.38 -23.97 7.56
C SER A 119 -6.40 -22.87 8.01
N ALA A 120 -5.24 -22.81 7.36
CA ALA A 120 -4.28 -21.72 7.60
C ALA A 120 -4.87 -20.33 7.23
N GLN A 121 -5.84 -20.31 6.30
CA GLN A 121 -6.55 -19.10 5.90
C GLN A 121 -7.50 -18.64 7.01
N ASP A 122 -8.24 -19.57 7.62
CA ASP A 122 -9.16 -19.29 8.73
C ASP A 122 -8.41 -18.65 9.90
N ALA A 123 -7.27 -19.25 10.30
CA ALA A 123 -6.44 -18.71 11.36
C ALA A 123 -5.89 -17.29 11.03
N THR A 124 -5.55 -17.06 9.76
CA THR A 124 -5.05 -15.74 9.31
C THR A 124 -6.14 -14.68 9.32
N VAL A 125 -7.35 -15.01 8.84
CA VAL A 125 -8.51 -14.11 8.87
C VAL A 125 -8.89 -13.79 10.30
N THR A 126 -8.99 -14.81 11.17
CA THR A 126 -9.29 -14.66 12.60
C THR A 126 -8.35 -13.67 13.27
N LYS A 127 -7.03 -13.87 13.10
CA LYS A 127 -6.03 -13.02 13.74
C LYS A 127 -6.11 -11.58 13.26
N ARG A 128 -6.25 -11.37 11.95
CA ARG A 128 -6.35 -10.02 11.38
C ARG A 128 -7.65 -9.33 11.79
N LEU A 129 -8.74 -10.09 11.92
CA LEU A 129 -10.02 -9.56 12.41
C LEU A 129 -9.92 -9.15 13.88
N LEU A 130 -9.30 -9.98 14.74
CA LEU A 130 -9.06 -9.65 16.15
C LEU A 130 -8.21 -8.38 16.31
N GLU A 131 -7.12 -8.26 15.55
CA GLU A 131 -6.26 -7.08 15.56
C GLU A 131 -7.02 -5.82 15.08
N ALA A 132 -7.84 -5.94 14.04
CA ALA A 132 -8.62 -4.83 13.49
C ALA A 132 -9.79 -4.42 14.40
N ALA A 133 -10.52 -5.38 14.97
CA ALA A 133 -11.59 -5.12 15.93
C ALA A 133 -11.03 -4.39 17.16
N LYS A 134 -9.88 -4.84 17.68
CA LYS A 134 -9.19 -4.18 18.80
C LYS A 134 -8.78 -2.73 18.49
N LEU A 135 -8.39 -2.43 17.25
CA LEU A 135 -8.06 -1.07 16.83
C LEU A 135 -9.29 -0.16 16.70
N MET A 136 -10.47 -0.75 16.55
CA MET A 136 -11.74 -0.06 16.32
C MET A 136 -12.61 -0.03 17.58
N ASP A 137 -12.06 -0.42 18.74
CA ASP A 137 -12.79 -0.59 20.01
C ASP A 137 -14.02 -1.52 19.87
N MET A 138 -13.86 -2.57 19.07
CA MET A 138 -14.86 -3.62 18.87
C MET A 138 -14.32 -4.96 19.38
N GLN A 139 -15.21 -5.85 19.80
CA GLN A 139 -14.84 -7.16 20.33
C GLN A 139 -15.33 -8.28 19.40
N VAL A 140 -14.41 -9.15 18.99
CA VAL A 140 -14.79 -10.41 18.31
C VAL A 140 -15.04 -11.44 19.41
N LEU A 141 -16.30 -11.84 19.59
CA LEU A 141 -16.68 -12.79 20.63
C LEU A 141 -16.22 -14.21 20.31
N ASP A 142 -16.24 -14.59 19.03
CA ASP A 142 -15.75 -15.89 18.57
C ASP A 142 -15.58 -15.92 17.05
N HIS A 143 -14.85 -16.92 16.57
CA HIS A 143 -14.89 -17.40 15.21
C HIS A 143 -15.24 -18.89 15.19
N LEU A 144 -16.35 -19.23 14.54
CA LEU A 144 -16.92 -20.57 14.52
C LEU A 144 -16.84 -21.20 13.13
N ILE A 145 -16.29 -22.42 13.06
CA ILE A 145 -16.34 -23.26 11.86
C ILE A 145 -17.45 -24.30 12.04
N VAL A 146 -18.38 -24.36 11.10
CA VAL A 146 -19.51 -25.30 11.11
C VAL A 146 -19.27 -26.42 10.09
N GLY A 147 -19.24 -27.67 10.56
CA GLY A 147 -19.13 -28.84 9.69
C GLY A 147 -20.43 -29.10 8.93
N GLY A 148 -20.33 -29.30 7.62
CA GLY A 148 -21.44 -29.76 6.78
C GLY A 148 -22.03 -31.09 7.27
N GLU A 149 -23.36 -31.22 7.14
CA GLU A 149 -24.20 -32.38 7.52
C GLU A 149 -24.25 -32.74 9.03
N THR A 150 -23.13 -32.64 9.75
CA THR A 150 -23.01 -33.01 11.17
C THR A 150 -23.42 -31.88 12.11
N GLY A 151 -23.28 -30.62 11.68
CA GLY A 151 -23.50 -29.44 12.53
C GLY A 151 -22.50 -29.31 13.68
N ALA A 152 -21.41 -30.10 13.67
CA ALA A 152 -20.32 -29.97 14.62
C ALA A 152 -19.66 -28.59 14.45
N THR A 153 -19.19 -28.00 15.55
CA THR A 153 -18.57 -26.68 15.53
C THR A 153 -17.19 -26.68 16.15
N TYR A 154 -16.25 -26.03 15.48
CA TYR A 154 -14.96 -25.65 16.05
C TYR A 154 -15.02 -24.20 16.48
N SER A 155 -14.69 -23.92 17.74
CA SER A 155 -14.61 -22.56 18.29
C SER A 155 -13.15 -22.15 18.45
N PHE A 156 -12.75 -21.07 17.77
CA PHE A 156 -11.44 -20.48 17.97
C PHE A 156 -11.26 -19.91 19.38
N ARG A 157 -12.33 -19.44 20.03
CA ARG A 157 -12.28 -18.98 21.42
C ARG A 157 -12.07 -20.12 22.42
N GLU A 158 -12.71 -21.27 22.22
CA GLU A 158 -12.54 -22.42 23.13
C GLU A 158 -11.13 -23.00 23.02
N GLU A 159 -10.63 -23.15 21.80
CA GLU A 159 -9.31 -23.74 21.52
C GLU A 159 -8.15 -22.77 21.76
N HIS A 160 -8.40 -21.46 21.57
CA HIS A 160 -7.42 -20.40 21.81
C HIS A 160 -8.00 -19.26 22.67
N PRO A 161 -8.34 -19.51 23.95
CA PRO A 161 -8.99 -18.51 24.81
C PRO A 161 -8.19 -17.23 24.94
N SER A 162 -6.85 -17.33 24.94
CA SER A 162 -5.94 -16.19 25.07
C SER A 162 -5.98 -15.20 23.90
N CYS A 163 -6.53 -15.60 22.74
CA CYS A 163 -6.71 -14.73 21.59
C CYS A 163 -8.02 -13.93 21.63
N PHE A 164 -9.01 -14.38 22.41
CA PHE A 164 -10.37 -13.83 22.49
C PHE A 164 -10.72 -13.30 23.88
N SER A 165 -9.98 -13.69 24.90
CA SER A 165 -10.08 -13.12 26.24
C SER A 165 -9.55 -11.71 26.19
N ASP A 166 -10.40 -10.75 26.49
CA ASP A 166 -9.92 -9.46 26.93
C ASP A 166 -9.18 -9.64 28.27
N PRO A 167 -7.90 -9.28 28.38
CA PRO A 167 -7.33 -8.95 29.68
C PRO A 167 -7.90 -7.59 30.10
N GLU A 168 -9.21 -7.47 30.30
CA GLU A 168 -9.77 -6.23 30.81
C GLU A 168 -9.16 -5.94 32.17
N ALA A 169 -8.61 -4.74 32.35
CA ALA A 169 -8.12 -4.22 33.62
C ALA A 169 -6.92 -4.97 34.26
N ASP A 170 -5.74 -4.91 33.64
CA ASP A 170 -4.54 -4.66 34.47
C ASP A 170 -4.47 -3.14 34.79
N TYR A 171 -5.43 -2.68 35.58
CA TYR A 171 -5.38 -1.40 36.31
C TYR A 171 -4.32 -1.43 37.43
N ASP A 172 -3.62 -2.55 37.63
CA ASP A 172 -2.56 -2.71 38.64
C ASP A 172 -1.18 -2.27 38.12
N TYR A 173 -1.08 -1.95 36.81
CA TYR A 173 0.09 -1.28 36.22
C TYR A 173 0.04 0.26 36.39
N ILE A 174 -1.15 0.83 36.62
CA ILE A 174 -1.35 2.29 36.76
C ILE A 174 -1.28 2.74 38.23
N HIS A 175 -1.49 1.86 39.22
CA HIS A 175 -1.39 2.25 40.64
C HIS A 175 -0.02 2.08 41.32
N LYS A 176 1.04 1.65 40.61
CA LYS A 176 2.37 1.42 41.21
C LYS A 176 3.43 2.49 40.94
N MET A 177 3.07 3.64 40.35
CA MET A 177 4.00 4.76 40.15
C MET A 177 3.64 6.06 40.86
N GLU A 178 2.54 6.13 41.61
CA GLU A 178 2.22 7.29 42.44
C GLU A 178 1.96 6.87 43.90
N ASN A 179 3.05 6.88 44.67
CA ASN A 179 3.22 7.05 46.13
C ASN A 179 3.90 5.86 46.85
N PRO A 180 5.14 6.03 47.38
CA PRO A 180 5.84 5.00 48.13
C PRO A 180 5.33 4.93 49.57
N GLU A 181 5.25 3.71 50.11
CA GLU A 181 4.87 3.33 51.49
C GLU A 181 3.40 2.89 51.66
N LYS A 182 3.24 1.70 52.31
CA LYS A 182 2.00 0.95 52.65
C LYS A 182 1.50 0.03 51.52
N THR A 183 1.35 -1.30 51.64
CA THR A 183 1.34 -2.19 52.82
C THR A 183 1.65 -3.63 52.38
N ARG A 184 2.39 -4.27 53.27
CA ARG A 184 2.80 -5.67 53.37
C ARG A 184 1.59 -6.58 53.65
N ARG A 185 1.59 -7.82 53.12
CA ARG A 185 0.64 -8.95 53.40
C ARG A 185 -0.70 -8.76 52.65
N THR A 186 -1.30 -9.71 51.94
CA THR A 186 -1.43 -11.17 51.94
C THR A 186 -1.91 -11.52 50.52
N ALA A 187 -1.44 -12.54 49.82
CA ALA A 187 -1.84 -13.92 50.05
C ALA A 187 -0.93 -14.85 49.24
N LYS A 188 -0.25 -15.74 49.96
CA LYS A 188 -0.03 -17.12 49.50
C LYS A 188 -1.40 -17.71 49.17
N THR A 189 -1.53 -18.45 48.07
CA THR A 189 -1.94 -19.87 48.04
C THR A 189 -2.37 -20.28 46.62
N GLN A 190 -1.72 -21.34 46.13
CA GLN A 190 -2.16 -22.31 45.10
C GLN A 190 -2.30 -21.87 43.64
N VAL A 191 -1.19 -22.01 42.90
CA VAL A 191 -1.14 -22.85 41.67
C VAL A 191 0.23 -23.54 41.65
N SER A 192 0.38 -24.60 42.43
CA SER A 192 1.45 -25.58 42.27
C SER A 192 0.81 -26.86 41.77
N GLU A 193 1.52 -27.59 40.90
CA GLU A 193 1.13 -28.83 40.22
C GLU A 193 0.53 -28.63 38.82
N THR A 194 1.41 -28.34 37.85
CA THR A 194 1.37 -28.87 36.45
C THR A 194 2.47 -28.28 35.54
N MET A 195 3.37 -27.44 36.06
CA MET A 195 4.49 -26.87 35.29
C MET A 195 5.86 -27.44 35.68
N GLU A 196 5.96 -28.74 35.98
CA GLU A 196 7.22 -29.34 36.49
C GLU A 196 8.02 -30.14 35.45
N LYS A 197 7.70 -30.07 34.14
CA LYS A 197 8.41 -30.90 33.14
C LYS A 197 8.93 -30.23 31.86
N TYR A 198 8.92 -28.90 31.73
CA TYR A 198 9.40 -28.27 30.48
C TYR A 198 10.21 -26.97 30.59
N ASP A 199 10.93 -26.72 31.70
CA ASP A 199 11.84 -25.55 31.72
C ASP A 199 13.15 -25.74 32.51
N ALA A 200 13.89 -26.80 32.17
CA ALA A 200 15.32 -26.85 32.46
C ALA A 200 16.08 -26.02 31.41
N GLY A 201 15.99 -24.69 31.45
CA GLY A 201 16.71 -23.88 30.46
C GLY A 201 16.78 -22.35 30.60
N HIS A 202 15.87 -21.65 31.28
CA HIS A 202 15.90 -20.18 31.31
C HIS A 202 15.95 -19.57 32.72
N LYS A 203 17.19 -19.40 33.22
CA LYS A 203 17.49 -18.56 34.38
C LYS A 203 17.35 -17.07 34.01
N ASN A 204 16.55 -16.34 34.81
CA ASN A 204 16.52 -14.88 35.02
C ASN A 204 16.09 -13.97 33.84
N PHE A 205 14.79 -13.83 33.59
CA PHE A 205 14.23 -12.68 32.88
C PHE A 205 13.86 -11.57 33.89
N ASP A 206 14.61 -10.45 33.89
CA ASP A 206 14.31 -9.25 34.68
C ASP A 206 13.69 -8.17 33.76
N PRO A 207 12.39 -7.85 33.91
CA PRO A 207 11.70 -6.86 33.09
C PRO A 207 12.31 -5.45 33.14
N LYS A 208 12.87 -5.03 34.29
CA LYS A 208 13.50 -3.70 34.45
C LYS A 208 14.82 -3.64 33.69
N GLN A 209 15.66 -4.66 33.82
CA GLN A 209 16.86 -4.77 33.00
C GLN A 209 16.53 -4.85 31.50
N ALA A 210 15.46 -5.56 31.11
CA ALA A 210 15.04 -5.63 29.72
C ALA A 210 14.60 -4.27 29.17
N ALA A 211 13.90 -3.45 29.96
CA ALA A 211 13.51 -2.08 29.59
C ALA A 211 14.71 -1.14 29.46
N GLU A 212 15.63 -1.17 30.42
CA GLU A 212 16.88 -0.39 30.37
C GLU A 212 17.75 -0.77 29.16
N ARG A 213 17.86 -2.07 28.85
CA ARG A 213 18.56 -2.54 27.64
C ARG A 213 17.93 -1.99 26.37
N ARG A 214 16.59 -1.97 26.26
CA ARG A 214 15.87 -1.40 25.11
C ARG A 214 16.12 0.10 24.97
N LYS A 215 16.09 0.85 26.07
CA LYS A 215 16.37 2.30 26.10
C LYS A 215 17.81 2.60 25.67
N ALA A 216 18.77 1.84 26.17
CA ALA A 216 20.17 1.95 25.77
C ALA A 216 20.37 1.62 24.28
N GLU A 217 19.73 0.56 23.77
CA GLU A 217 19.78 0.19 22.35
C GLU A 217 19.18 1.27 21.45
N LEU A 218 18.05 1.87 21.85
CA LEU A 218 17.44 3.01 21.14
C LEU A 218 18.39 4.21 21.07
N ARG A 219 19.05 4.56 22.18
CA ARG A 219 20.02 5.67 22.20
C ARG A 219 21.16 5.43 21.21
N ILE A 220 21.73 4.22 21.20
CA ILE A 220 22.79 3.82 20.27
C ILE A 220 22.32 3.93 18.81
N ILE A 221 21.08 3.51 18.53
CA ILE A 221 20.50 3.61 17.18
C ILE A 221 20.31 5.08 16.78
N THR A 222 19.81 5.93 17.67
CA THR A 222 19.65 7.36 17.40
C THR A 222 21.00 8.04 17.11
N GLU A 223 22.03 7.79 17.93
CA GLU A 223 23.38 8.32 17.69
C GLU A 223 23.95 7.85 16.34
N LYS A 224 23.75 6.57 15.99
CA LYS A 224 24.14 6.04 14.67
C LYS A 224 23.41 6.71 13.52
N LEU A 225 22.11 6.99 13.67
CA LEU A 225 21.32 7.69 12.67
C LEU A 225 21.83 9.12 12.46
N GLU A 226 22.09 9.86 13.53
CA GLU A 226 22.59 11.24 13.44
C GLU A 226 23.96 11.30 12.76
N LYS A 227 24.87 10.39 13.14
CA LYS A 227 26.17 10.26 12.48
C LYS A 227 26.03 9.83 11.02
N GLY A 228 25.17 8.84 10.76
CA GLY A 228 24.91 8.32 9.43
C GLY A 228 24.41 9.40 8.47
N VAL A 229 23.49 10.26 8.89
CA VAL A 229 22.98 11.36 8.06
C VAL A 229 24.11 12.32 7.68
N LYS A 230 24.99 12.71 8.60
CA LYS A 230 26.14 13.58 8.26
C LYS A 230 27.10 12.89 7.29
N GLU A 231 27.32 11.59 7.44
CA GLU A 231 28.20 10.82 6.56
C GLU A 231 27.62 10.58 5.16
N ILE A 232 26.29 10.56 5.00
CA ILE A 232 25.60 10.39 3.70
C ILE A 232 26.02 11.47 2.71
N PHE A 233 26.21 12.72 3.14
CA PHE A 233 26.56 13.81 2.22
C PHE A 233 28.00 13.75 1.69
N THR A 234 28.75 12.67 2.00
CA THR A 234 29.95 12.33 1.24
C THR A 234 29.54 11.66 -0.08
N SER A 235 30.13 12.08 -1.21
CA SER A 235 29.67 11.70 -2.56
C SER A 235 29.41 10.20 -2.76
N LYS A 236 30.28 9.31 -2.26
CA LYS A 236 30.09 7.85 -2.38
C LYS A 236 28.92 7.31 -1.56
N LYS A 237 28.68 7.86 -0.36
CA LYS A 237 27.59 7.39 0.52
C LYS A 237 26.23 7.96 0.11
N TYR A 238 26.23 9.13 -0.53
CA TYR A 238 24.99 9.76 -1.01
C TYR A 238 24.31 8.88 -2.04
N GLN A 239 25.06 8.46 -3.06
CA GLN A 239 24.54 7.59 -4.11
C GLN A 239 24.11 6.22 -3.55
N GLN A 240 24.91 5.62 -2.65
CA GLN A 240 24.53 4.37 -1.97
C GLN A 240 23.22 4.48 -1.17
N PHE A 241 22.96 5.66 -0.59
CA PHE A 241 21.73 5.92 0.12
C PHE A 241 20.53 5.98 -0.85
N LEU A 242 20.68 6.66 -1.99
CA LEU A 242 19.65 6.69 -3.03
C LEU A 242 19.40 5.30 -3.64
N ASP A 243 20.45 4.50 -3.86
CA ASP A 243 20.32 3.10 -4.30
C ASP A 243 19.53 2.26 -3.28
N THR A 244 19.75 2.49 -1.99
CA THR A 244 18.99 1.82 -0.93
C THR A 244 17.52 2.24 -0.95
N MET A 245 17.24 3.54 -1.17
CA MET A 245 15.87 4.04 -1.29
C MET A 245 15.14 3.47 -2.50
N ALA A 246 15.83 3.29 -3.62
CA ALA A 246 15.28 2.68 -4.82
C ALA A 246 14.81 1.24 -4.58
N LYS A 247 15.54 0.47 -3.75
CA LYS A 247 15.18 -0.91 -3.37
C LYS A 247 14.08 -0.98 -2.31
N PHE A 248 14.01 0.02 -1.43
CA PHE A 248 13.09 0.04 -0.27
C PHE A 248 12.20 1.30 -0.27
N PRO A 249 11.39 1.54 -1.31
CA PRO A 249 10.66 2.80 -1.47
C PRO A 249 9.67 3.08 -0.32
N HIS A 250 9.09 2.04 0.30
CA HIS A 250 8.13 2.19 1.40
C HIS A 250 8.76 2.25 2.81
N TYR A 251 10.09 2.15 2.92
CA TYR A 251 10.76 2.26 4.22
C TYR A 251 10.93 3.74 4.62
N SER A 252 10.91 4.01 5.93
CA SER A 252 11.19 5.35 6.47
C SER A 252 12.65 5.74 6.24
N LEU A 253 12.93 7.05 6.18
CA LEU A 253 14.29 7.60 6.08
C LEU A 253 15.28 6.90 7.03
N ASN A 254 14.89 6.79 8.31
CA ASN A 254 15.72 6.16 9.33
C ASN A 254 15.96 4.67 9.05
N ASN A 255 14.93 3.94 8.63
CA ASN A 255 15.10 2.51 8.36
C ASN A 255 15.90 2.25 7.09
N SER A 256 15.73 3.06 6.03
CA SER A 256 16.56 2.98 4.82
C SER A 256 18.04 3.23 5.15
N LEU A 257 18.31 4.24 5.99
CA LEU A 257 19.67 4.51 6.46
C LEU A 257 20.23 3.36 7.32
N LEU A 258 19.44 2.82 8.24
CA LEU A 258 19.87 1.70 9.08
C LEU A 258 20.18 0.45 8.25
N ILE A 259 19.38 0.16 7.23
CA ILE A 259 19.63 -0.95 6.31
C ILE A 259 20.94 -0.69 5.56
N MET A 260 21.12 0.48 4.95
CA MET A 260 22.35 0.84 4.23
C MET A 260 23.61 0.68 5.09
N LEU A 261 23.58 1.17 6.33
CA LEU A 261 24.75 1.13 7.24
C LEU A 261 25.11 -0.28 7.70
N GLN A 262 24.14 -1.19 7.73
CA GLN A 262 24.36 -2.57 8.18
C GLN A 262 24.58 -3.55 7.02
N ARG A 263 23.95 -3.28 5.87
CA ARG A 263 23.91 -4.16 4.71
C ARG A 263 23.58 -3.39 3.41
N PRO A 264 24.56 -2.70 2.80
CA PRO A 264 24.34 -1.89 1.60
C PRO A 264 23.95 -2.71 0.36
N ASP A 265 24.27 -3.99 0.35
CA ASP A 265 23.92 -4.97 -0.67
C ASP A 265 22.52 -5.59 -0.47
N ALA A 266 21.76 -5.18 0.56
CA ALA A 266 20.41 -5.68 0.78
C ALA A 266 19.52 -5.44 -0.45
N THR A 267 18.63 -6.40 -0.71
CA THR A 267 17.74 -6.46 -1.88
C THR A 267 16.28 -6.57 -1.46
N LEU A 268 16.00 -7.33 -0.41
CA LEU A 268 14.66 -7.49 0.13
C LEU A 268 14.75 -7.86 1.60
N CYS A 269 14.15 -7.06 2.48
CA CYS A 269 14.20 -7.25 3.92
C CYS A 269 12.85 -7.72 4.45
N GLN A 270 12.86 -8.74 5.31
CA GLN A 270 11.67 -9.16 6.04
C GLN A 270 12.01 -9.73 7.42
N SER A 271 11.05 -9.62 8.35
CA SER A 271 11.13 -10.26 9.66
C SER A 271 11.30 -11.77 9.55
N TYR A 272 11.87 -12.40 10.59
CA TYR A 272 12.04 -13.85 10.65
C TYR A 272 10.72 -14.61 10.39
N THR A 273 9.62 -14.13 10.99
CA THR A 273 8.28 -14.70 10.80
C THR A 273 7.72 -14.42 9.40
N GLY A 274 8.03 -13.26 8.81
CA GLY A 274 7.64 -12.97 7.43
C GLY A 274 8.35 -13.86 6.42
N TRP A 275 9.64 -14.16 6.61
CA TRP A 275 10.35 -15.15 5.78
C TRP A 275 9.71 -16.54 5.86
N LYS A 276 9.41 -17.01 7.08
CA LYS A 276 8.73 -18.30 7.28
C LYS A 276 7.41 -18.38 6.51
N ARG A 277 6.63 -17.29 6.51
CA ARG A 277 5.37 -17.19 5.76
C ARG A 277 5.56 -17.31 4.24
N MET A 278 6.68 -16.79 3.72
CA MET A 278 7.06 -16.91 2.31
C MET A 278 7.74 -18.26 1.99
N GLY A 279 7.70 -19.24 2.89
CA GLY A 279 8.32 -20.55 2.68
C GLY A 279 9.85 -20.51 2.66
N ARG A 280 10.45 -19.51 3.33
CA ARG A 280 11.90 -19.36 3.49
C ARG A 280 12.27 -19.30 4.97
N SER A 281 13.46 -19.74 5.32
CA SER A 281 13.98 -19.67 6.69
C SER A 281 15.30 -18.91 6.71
N VAL A 282 15.52 -18.12 7.76
CA VAL A 282 16.82 -17.47 7.98
C VAL A 282 17.85 -18.54 8.33
N ARG A 283 19.01 -18.51 7.68
CA ARG A 283 20.09 -19.47 7.91
C ARG A 283 20.63 -19.33 9.33
N LYS A 284 21.04 -20.45 9.91
CA LYS A 284 21.59 -20.48 11.28
C LYS A 284 22.86 -19.64 11.35
N GLY A 285 22.93 -18.73 12.33
CA GLY A 285 24.10 -17.88 12.57
C GLY A 285 24.06 -16.51 11.89
N GLU A 286 23.07 -16.25 11.03
CA GLU A 286 22.89 -14.95 10.38
C GLU A 286 22.56 -13.84 11.38
N LYS A 287 23.19 -12.67 11.20
CA LYS A 287 22.96 -11.50 12.03
C LYS A 287 21.81 -10.68 11.46
N GLY A 288 20.81 -10.40 12.29
CA GLY A 288 19.67 -9.56 11.89
C GLY A 288 20.04 -8.09 11.74
N ILE A 289 19.45 -7.45 10.73
CA ILE A 289 19.52 -6.02 10.46
C ILE A 289 18.57 -5.31 11.42
N ARG A 290 19.06 -4.38 12.24
CA ARG A 290 18.24 -3.62 13.18
C ARG A 290 17.50 -2.48 12.48
N ILE A 291 16.18 -2.44 12.64
CA ILE A 291 15.30 -1.37 12.16
C ILE A 291 14.39 -0.88 13.31
N LEU A 292 13.77 0.28 13.14
CA LEU A 292 12.79 0.84 14.06
C LEU A 292 11.38 0.48 13.61
N ALA A 293 10.62 -0.19 14.47
CA ALA A 293 9.20 -0.46 14.26
C ALA A 293 8.35 0.41 15.19
N PRO A 294 7.21 0.94 14.71
CA PRO A 294 6.28 1.67 15.56
C PRO A 294 5.74 0.76 16.67
N SER A 295 5.56 1.35 17.84
CA SER A 295 4.98 0.77 19.04
C SER A 295 4.04 1.83 19.64
N PRO A 296 2.81 1.96 19.11
CA PRO A 296 1.81 2.88 19.64
C PRO A 296 1.57 2.67 21.14
N TYR A 297 1.36 3.77 21.87
CA TYR A 297 1.08 3.80 23.30
C TYR A 297 0.19 5.02 23.65
N GLN A 298 -0.65 4.90 24.66
CA GLN A 298 -1.50 6.01 25.12
C GLN A 298 -0.76 6.84 26.18
N ILE A 299 -0.89 8.18 26.12
CA ILE A 299 -0.48 9.05 27.24
C ILE A 299 -1.63 9.95 27.64
N ASP A 300 -1.80 10.15 28.95
CA ASP A 300 -2.66 11.20 29.48
C ASP A 300 -1.91 12.53 29.38
N ARG A 301 -2.50 13.52 28.73
CA ARG A 301 -1.97 14.88 28.71
C ARG A 301 -3.01 15.85 29.25
N GLU A 302 -2.61 16.68 30.20
CA GLU A 302 -3.45 17.78 30.65
C GLU A 302 -3.57 18.82 29.53
N ARG A 303 -4.81 19.14 29.16
CA ARG A 303 -5.14 20.20 28.22
C ARG A 303 -6.17 21.12 28.87
N GLU A 304 -6.04 22.41 28.62
CA GLU A 304 -7.07 23.39 29.01
C GLU A 304 -8.38 23.05 28.28
N LYS A 305 -9.46 22.90 29.05
CA LYS A 305 -10.81 22.78 28.51
C LYS A 305 -11.13 24.03 27.71
N ARG A 306 -11.65 23.85 26.50
CA ARG A 306 -12.06 24.96 25.64
C ARG A 306 -13.54 24.91 25.34
N ASP A 307 -14.18 26.07 25.33
CA ASP A 307 -15.58 26.20 24.92
C ASP A 307 -15.75 26.00 23.40
N ALA A 308 -16.99 25.99 22.91
CA ALA A 308 -17.31 25.84 21.50
C ALA A 308 -16.75 26.97 20.61
N GLN A 309 -16.30 28.07 21.20
CA GLN A 309 -15.67 29.22 20.54
C GLN A 309 -14.14 29.21 20.65
N GLY A 310 -13.54 28.22 21.32
CA GLY A 310 -12.09 28.02 21.43
C GLY A 310 -11.41 28.74 22.61
N ASN A 311 -12.17 29.37 23.52
CA ASN A 311 -11.64 30.04 24.71
C ASN A 311 -11.47 29.07 25.88
N ALA A 312 -10.50 29.32 26.76
CA ALA A 312 -10.28 28.49 27.94
C ALA A 312 -11.47 28.61 28.91
N ILE A 313 -12.04 27.47 29.30
CA ILE A 313 -13.06 27.38 30.36
C ILE A 313 -12.32 27.59 31.68
N LEU A 314 -12.74 28.58 32.47
CA LEU A 314 -12.12 28.90 33.75
C LEU A 314 -12.87 28.18 34.89
N ASP A 315 -12.12 27.73 35.90
CA ASP A 315 -12.65 27.12 37.11
C ASP A 315 -13.24 28.18 38.07
N LYS A 316 -13.68 27.73 39.26
CA LYS A 316 -14.33 28.59 40.26
C LYS A 316 -13.40 29.67 40.84
N ASP A 317 -12.10 29.52 40.68
CA ASP A 317 -11.07 30.42 41.18
C ASP A 317 -10.51 31.33 40.06
N GLY A 318 -10.99 31.17 38.82
CA GLY A 318 -10.62 31.98 37.65
C GLY A 318 -9.43 31.45 36.85
N GLU A 319 -8.96 30.23 37.15
CA GLU A 319 -7.84 29.59 36.44
C GLU A 319 -8.34 28.66 35.33
N PRO A 320 -7.59 28.43 34.24
CA PRO A 320 -8.00 27.52 33.16
C PRO A 320 -8.26 26.10 33.67
N GLU A 321 -9.51 25.64 33.55
CA GLU A 321 -9.92 24.29 33.92
C GLU A 321 -9.20 23.29 33.00
N ARG A 322 -8.41 22.37 33.58
CA ARG A 322 -7.66 21.37 32.83
C ARG A 322 -8.40 20.03 32.82
N GLU A 323 -8.47 19.41 31.65
CA GLU A 323 -8.91 18.03 31.49
C GLU A 323 -7.72 17.12 31.13
N LYS A 324 -7.73 15.90 31.66
CA LYS A 324 -6.83 14.85 31.20
C LYS A 324 -7.43 14.25 29.94
N VAL A 325 -6.80 14.52 28.80
CA VAL A 325 -7.17 13.89 27.52
C VAL A 325 -6.18 12.76 27.21
N GLN A 326 -6.73 11.60 26.86
CA GLN A 326 -5.94 10.49 26.34
C GLN A 326 -5.53 10.82 24.90
N ILE A 327 -4.23 10.96 24.67
CA ILE A 327 -3.68 11.14 23.33
C ILE A 327 -2.92 9.89 22.90
N HIS A 328 -3.15 9.46 21.66
CA HIS A 328 -2.43 8.36 21.04
C HIS A 328 -1.03 8.83 20.66
N ALA A 329 0.00 8.31 21.33
CA ALA A 329 1.40 8.56 21.00
C ALA A 329 2.02 7.34 20.31
N THR A 330 2.98 7.54 19.41
CA THR A 330 3.70 6.42 18.78
C THR A 330 5.14 6.40 19.25
N ALA A 331 5.53 5.36 20.01
CA ALA A 331 6.92 5.09 20.32
C ALA A 331 7.53 4.23 19.22
N PHE A 332 8.85 4.07 19.24
CA PHE A 332 9.56 3.18 18.34
C PHE A 332 10.40 2.19 19.13
N LYS A 333 10.45 0.94 18.68
CA LYS A 333 11.28 -0.11 19.27
C LYS A 333 12.22 -0.71 18.23
N PRO A 334 13.48 -1.04 18.60
CA PRO A 334 14.37 -1.76 17.71
C PRO A 334 13.88 -3.19 17.49
N VAL A 335 13.79 -3.61 16.24
CA VAL A 335 13.47 -4.99 15.84
C VAL A 335 14.47 -5.48 14.80
N SER A 336 14.52 -6.80 14.59
CA SER A 336 15.37 -7.40 13.57
C SER A 336 14.60 -7.77 12.31
N THR A 337 15.16 -7.37 11.18
CA THR A 337 14.80 -7.86 9.84
C THR A 337 15.98 -8.61 9.23
N PHE A 338 15.75 -9.39 8.19
CA PHE A 338 16.77 -10.18 7.50
C PHE A 338 16.61 -9.99 6.00
N ASP A 339 17.73 -9.91 5.30
CA ASP A 339 17.72 -9.81 3.84
C ASP A 339 17.54 -11.19 3.17
N LEU A 340 17.05 -11.21 1.93
CA LEU A 340 16.83 -12.41 1.12
C LEU A 340 18.08 -13.31 1.07
N SER A 341 19.28 -12.77 0.92
CA SER A 341 20.50 -13.56 0.85
C SER A 341 20.85 -14.28 2.16
N GLN A 342 20.26 -13.88 3.29
CA GLN A 342 20.39 -14.54 4.61
C GLN A 342 19.44 -15.73 4.76
N THR A 343 18.65 -16.03 3.73
CA THR A 343 17.60 -17.04 3.81
C THR A 343 17.85 -18.20 2.85
N GLU A 344 17.24 -19.33 3.18
CA GLU A 344 17.15 -20.52 2.35
C GLU A 344 15.68 -20.94 2.21
N GLY A 345 15.32 -21.56 1.09
CA GLY A 345 13.95 -21.98 0.83
C GLY A 345 13.53 -21.71 -0.61
N LYS A 346 12.21 -21.74 -0.84
CA LYS A 346 11.63 -21.63 -2.19
C LYS A 346 12.07 -20.33 -2.88
N PRO A 347 12.48 -20.37 -4.17
CA PRO A 347 12.74 -19.15 -4.91
C PRO A 347 11.49 -18.25 -4.85
N LEU A 348 11.70 -16.96 -4.64
CA LEU A 348 10.59 -16.03 -4.68
C LEU A 348 10.07 -15.94 -6.13
N PRO A 349 8.76 -15.86 -6.34
CA PRO A 349 8.24 -15.55 -7.67
C PRO A 349 8.84 -14.21 -8.11
N SER A 350 9.44 -14.18 -9.29
CA SER A 350 9.83 -12.92 -9.92
C SER A 350 8.54 -12.14 -10.20
N LEU A 351 8.29 -11.10 -9.40
CA LEU A 351 7.22 -10.14 -9.68
C LEU A 351 7.63 -9.31 -10.90
N GLY A 352 7.54 -9.87 -12.11
CA GLY A 352 7.37 -9.17 -13.39
C GLY A 352 8.25 -7.96 -13.75
N THR A 353 9.23 -7.55 -12.95
CA THR A 353 10.07 -6.37 -13.22
C THR A 353 11.20 -6.68 -14.19
N GLU A 354 11.41 -7.96 -14.52
CA GLU A 354 12.35 -8.33 -15.58
C GLU A 354 11.89 -7.85 -16.97
N GLU A 355 10.60 -7.51 -17.19
CA GLU A 355 10.17 -6.96 -18.50
C GLU A 355 10.54 -5.49 -18.73
N LEU A 356 10.86 -4.74 -17.67
CA LEU A 356 11.35 -3.36 -17.78
C LEU A 356 12.87 -3.26 -17.86
N THR A 357 13.59 -4.38 -18.05
CA THR A 357 15.05 -4.45 -18.18
C THR A 357 15.58 -3.94 -19.53
N GLY A 358 15.13 -2.76 -19.94
CA GLY A 358 15.74 -2.02 -21.05
C GLY A 358 15.39 -2.52 -22.44
N SER A 359 14.30 -3.28 -22.61
CA SER A 359 13.77 -3.56 -23.94
C SER A 359 13.02 -2.33 -24.49
N VAL A 360 13.09 -2.09 -25.80
CA VAL A 360 12.41 -0.97 -26.49
C VAL A 360 10.89 -0.95 -26.21
N GLN A 361 10.30 -2.10 -25.91
CA GLN A 361 8.88 -2.23 -25.62
C GLN A 361 8.54 -1.82 -24.17
N GLY A 362 9.38 -2.19 -23.20
CA GLY A 362 9.18 -1.84 -21.79
C GLY A 362 9.27 -0.32 -21.53
N TYR A 363 10.15 0.39 -22.24
CA TYR A 363 10.27 1.85 -22.09
C TYR A 363 9.00 2.61 -22.48
N ARG A 364 8.33 2.21 -23.56
CA ARG A 364 7.12 2.88 -24.02
C ARG A 364 5.96 2.71 -23.05
N GLU A 365 5.82 1.51 -22.50
CA GLU A 365 4.79 1.18 -21.51
C GLU A 365 5.04 1.92 -20.21
N LEU A 366 6.28 1.95 -19.74
CA LEU A 366 6.68 2.72 -18.57
C LEU A 366 6.45 4.22 -18.78
N PHE A 367 6.83 4.76 -19.94
CA PHE A 367 6.62 6.17 -20.24
C PHE A 367 5.13 6.53 -20.32
N ALA A 368 4.30 5.67 -20.92
CA ALA A 368 2.84 5.85 -20.93
C ALA A 368 2.26 5.82 -19.51
N ALA A 369 2.72 4.89 -18.65
CA ALA A 369 2.33 4.85 -17.25
C ALA A 369 2.74 6.12 -16.49
N MET A 370 3.95 6.65 -16.75
CA MET A 370 4.42 7.92 -16.18
C MET A 370 3.57 9.11 -16.63
N GLN A 371 3.21 9.19 -17.92
CA GLN A 371 2.31 10.22 -18.42
C GLN A 371 0.93 10.12 -17.77
N ALA A 372 0.39 8.91 -17.60
CA ALA A 372 -0.91 8.68 -16.95
C ALA A 372 -0.87 8.95 -15.43
N ALA A 373 0.28 8.74 -14.79
CA ALA A 373 0.51 9.07 -13.37
C ALA A 373 0.77 10.56 -13.15
N CYS A 374 1.11 11.32 -14.21
CA CYS A 374 1.38 12.73 -14.12
C CYS A 374 0.08 13.53 -13.92
N PRO A 375 -0.01 14.38 -12.88
CA PRO A 375 -1.22 15.17 -12.64
C PRO A 375 -1.39 16.35 -13.62
N VAL A 376 -0.40 16.59 -14.47
CA VAL A 376 -0.37 17.70 -15.43
C VAL A 376 -0.13 17.20 -16.84
N PRO A 377 -0.59 17.93 -17.88
CA PRO A 377 -0.32 17.55 -19.27
C PRO A 377 1.18 17.48 -19.55
N VAL A 378 1.60 16.42 -20.24
CA VAL A 378 2.97 16.23 -20.72
C VAL A 378 2.97 16.31 -22.24
N SER A 379 3.75 17.22 -22.81
CA SER A 379 3.87 17.40 -24.25
C SER A 379 5.33 17.42 -24.71
N PHE A 380 5.55 16.97 -25.95
CA PHE A 380 6.82 17.17 -26.64
C PHE A 380 6.77 18.49 -27.42
N GLU A 381 7.86 19.25 -27.36
CA GLU A 381 8.04 20.47 -28.16
C GLU A 381 9.52 20.67 -28.49
N ALA A 382 9.82 21.46 -29.53
CA ALA A 382 11.19 21.85 -29.84
C ALA A 382 11.68 22.92 -28.85
N ILE A 383 12.53 22.52 -27.89
CA ILE A 383 13.08 23.42 -26.88
C ILE A 383 14.47 23.90 -27.34
N PRO A 384 14.67 25.21 -27.58
CA PRO A 384 15.96 25.73 -28.00
C PRO A 384 16.98 25.70 -26.86
N GLY A 385 18.22 25.35 -27.17
CA GLY A 385 19.34 25.34 -26.22
C GLY A 385 19.64 23.95 -25.66
N GLU A 386 20.24 23.90 -24.46
CA GLU A 386 20.68 22.66 -23.80
C GLU A 386 19.62 22.07 -22.86
N SER A 387 18.47 22.74 -22.69
CA SER A 387 17.38 22.25 -21.84
C SER A 387 16.74 21.01 -22.46
N LYS A 388 16.57 19.98 -21.62
CA LYS A 388 15.94 18.72 -21.98
C LYS A 388 14.43 18.73 -21.75
N GLY A 389 13.96 19.60 -20.86
CA GLY A 389 12.56 19.75 -20.49
C GLY A 389 12.41 20.85 -19.43
N TYR A 390 11.16 21.20 -19.14
CA TYR A 390 10.83 22.11 -18.05
C TYR A 390 9.37 21.94 -17.60
N PHE A 391 9.12 22.19 -16.32
CA PHE A 391 7.80 22.38 -15.76
C PHE A 391 7.36 23.85 -15.81
N HIS A 392 6.25 24.15 -16.48
CA HIS A 392 5.74 25.51 -16.64
C HIS A 392 4.77 25.89 -15.51
N LEU A 393 5.25 26.61 -14.50
CA LEU A 393 4.49 26.97 -13.28
C LEU A 393 3.12 27.61 -13.53
N LYS A 394 2.98 28.48 -14.54
CA LYS A 394 1.72 29.21 -14.80
C LYS A 394 0.71 28.44 -15.63
N GLU A 395 1.19 27.55 -16.49
CA GLU A 395 0.34 26.76 -17.40
C GLU A 395 0.08 25.36 -16.82
N ASN A 396 0.75 25.03 -15.72
CA ASN A 396 0.68 23.76 -15.02
C ASN A 396 0.79 22.57 -15.99
N ARG A 397 1.89 22.56 -16.77
CA ARG A 397 2.22 21.52 -17.76
C ARG A 397 3.72 21.22 -17.77
N ILE A 398 4.08 20.04 -18.26
CA ILE A 398 5.47 19.62 -18.48
C ILE A 398 5.75 19.60 -19.98
N ALA A 399 6.86 20.22 -20.38
CA ALA A 399 7.40 20.18 -21.72
C ALA A 399 8.68 19.33 -21.75
N ILE A 400 8.78 18.44 -22.74
CA ILE A 400 9.96 17.61 -22.99
C ILE A 400 10.49 17.93 -24.39
N ASN A 401 11.82 18.02 -24.55
CA ASN A 401 12.42 18.34 -25.83
C ASN A 401 12.22 17.20 -26.84
N GLU A 402 11.84 17.55 -28.07
CA GLU A 402 11.68 16.60 -29.17
C GLU A 402 13.02 16.00 -29.61
N GLY A 403 12.99 14.74 -30.07
CA GLY A 403 14.14 14.07 -30.67
C GLY A 403 15.16 13.48 -29.69
N MET A 404 14.88 13.51 -28.38
CA MET A 404 15.70 12.84 -27.37
C MET A 404 15.48 11.31 -27.35
N SER A 405 16.44 10.57 -26.80
CA SER A 405 16.32 9.11 -26.61
C SER A 405 15.22 8.74 -25.61
N GLU A 406 14.66 7.53 -25.72
CA GLU A 406 13.61 7.03 -24.80
C GLU A 406 14.07 7.10 -23.32
N VAL A 407 15.31 6.70 -23.04
CA VAL A 407 15.92 6.79 -21.70
C VAL A 407 15.97 8.24 -21.21
N GLN A 408 16.37 9.17 -22.08
CA GLN A 408 16.46 10.57 -21.69
C GLN A 408 15.06 11.18 -21.46
N ASN A 409 14.06 10.81 -22.26
CA ASN A 409 12.68 11.23 -22.07
C ASN A 409 12.15 10.82 -20.69
N VAL A 410 12.39 9.58 -20.28
CA VAL A 410 11.99 9.09 -18.95
C VAL A 410 12.67 9.88 -17.84
N LYS A 411 14.01 10.02 -17.89
CA LYS A 411 14.76 10.79 -16.89
C LYS A 411 14.25 12.21 -16.74
N THR A 412 14.05 12.89 -17.86
CA THR A 412 13.56 14.25 -17.90
C THR A 412 12.14 14.34 -17.36
N LEU A 413 11.23 13.44 -17.76
CA LEU A 413 9.86 13.44 -17.27
C LEU A 413 9.81 13.29 -15.75
N ILE A 414 10.55 12.33 -15.17
CA ILE A 414 10.56 12.14 -13.70
C ILE A 414 11.13 13.37 -12.98
N HIS A 415 12.18 13.98 -13.55
CA HIS A 415 12.77 15.21 -13.01
C HIS A 415 11.73 16.35 -12.99
N GLU A 416 11.04 16.59 -14.10
CA GLU A 416 10.00 17.63 -14.18
C GLU A 416 8.77 17.30 -13.34
N MET A 417 8.36 16.03 -13.23
CA MET A 417 7.32 15.59 -12.31
C MET A 417 7.70 15.89 -10.86
N THR A 418 8.99 15.80 -10.52
CA THR A 418 9.46 16.17 -9.19
C THR A 418 9.37 17.67 -8.96
N HIS A 419 9.74 18.51 -9.95
CA HIS A 419 9.51 19.95 -9.86
C HIS A 419 8.04 20.30 -9.73
N GLN A 420 7.17 19.64 -10.50
CA GLN A 420 5.73 19.81 -10.39
C GLN A 420 5.24 19.45 -8.98
N LYS A 421 5.71 18.35 -8.41
CA LYS A 421 5.27 17.85 -7.12
C LYS A 421 5.76 18.67 -5.94
N LEU A 422 7.03 19.09 -5.96
CA LEU A 422 7.69 19.72 -4.81
C LEU A 422 7.79 21.23 -4.93
N HIS A 423 7.80 21.77 -6.15
CA HIS A 423 8.19 23.16 -6.42
C HIS A 423 7.12 23.97 -7.16
N SER A 424 5.90 23.43 -7.31
CA SER A 424 4.76 24.18 -7.82
C SER A 424 4.38 25.35 -6.91
N ILE A 425 3.58 26.27 -7.46
CA ILE A 425 2.97 27.34 -6.68
C ILE A 425 1.83 26.72 -5.87
N ASP A 426 1.78 26.99 -4.57
CA ASP A 426 0.65 26.62 -3.75
C ASP A 426 -0.55 27.52 -4.08
N GLU A 427 -1.67 26.92 -4.47
CA GLU A 427 -2.86 27.65 -4.95
C GLU A 427 -3.48 28.57 -3.89
N LYS A 428 -3.31 28.24 -2.60
CA LYS A 428 -3.90 29.00 -1.49
C LYS A 428 -3.07 30.23 -1.13
N SER A 429 -1.74 30.11 -1.21
CA SER A 429 -0.80 31.16 -0.82
C SER A 429 -0.26 31.96 -2.01
N GLY A 430 -0.42 31.46 -3.24
CA GLY A 430 0.08 32.09 -4.46
C GLY A 430 1.61 32.16 -4.53
N LYS A 431 2.32 31.46 -3.64
CA LYS A 431 3.78 31.41 -3.56
C LYS A 431 4.28 29.97 -3.69
N GLY A 432 5.41 29.80 -4.35
CA GLY A 432 6.14 28.53 -4.33
C GLY A 432 6.95 28.39 -3.03
N PRO A 433 7.55 27.21 -2.78
CA PRO A 433 8.39 26.99 -1.60
C PRO A 433 9.60 27.92 -1.60
N GLU A 434 9.89 28.51 -0.45
CA GLU A 434 11.09 29.29 -0.16
C GLU A 434 12.30 28.36 -0.03
N LYS A 435 12.79 27.88 -1.18
CA LYS A 435 14.02 27.10 -1.33
C LYS A 435 14.92 27.71 -2.39
N SER A 436 16.22 27.63 -2.21
CA SER A 436 17.20 28.07 -3.22
C SER A 436 17.10 27.19 -4.47
N ALA A 437 17.52 27.71 -5.62
CA ALA A 437 17.54 26.94 -6.87
C ALA A 437 18.33 25.62 -6.73
N GLY A 438 19.52 25.68 -6.12
CA GLY A 438 20.34 24.49 -5.91
C GLY A 438 19.69 23.43 -5.01
N GLU A 439 18.90 23.82 -4.01
CA GLU A 439 18.13 22.85 -3.20
C GLU A 439 17.05 22.16 -4.02
N LYS A 440 16.35 22.91 -4.88
CA LYS A 440 15.32 22.37 -5.76
C LYS A 440 15.91 21.37 -6.75
N GLU A 441 17.05 21.69 -7.35
CA GLU A 441 17.76 20.78 -8.27
C GLU A 441 18.25 19.51 -7.55
N VAL A 442 18.81 19.62 -6.34
CA VAL A 442 19.22 18.44 -5.56
C VAL A 442 18.03 17.53 -5.28
N GLU A 443 16.87 18.08 -4.91
CA GLU A 443 15.66 17.29 -4.67
C GLU A 443 15.16 16.62 -5.95
N ALA A 444 15.13 17.34 -7.07
CA ALA A 444 14.67 16.84 -8.36
C ALA A 444 15.61 15.76 -8.94
N GLU A 445 16.92 16.03 -8.98
CA GLU A 445 17.92 15.07 -9.47
C GLU A 445 17.97 13.81 -8.63
N SER A 446 17.94 13.93 -7.29
CA SER A 446 18.03 12.77 -6.40
C SER A 446 16.77 11.91 -6.45
N THR A 447 15.59 12.54 -6.57
CA THR A 447 14.33 11.83 -6.76
C THR A 447 14.32 11.12 -8.11
N ALA A 448 14.68 11.82 -9.19
CA ALA A 448 14.76 11.23 -10.53
C ALA A 448 15.72 10.04 -10.59
N TYR A 449 16.92 10.17 -9.99
CA TYR A 449 17.86 9.06 -9.87
C TYR A 449 17.25 7.86 -9.14
N THR A 450 16.61 8.09 -7.99
CA THR A 450 16.04 7.02 -7.15
C THR A 450 14.95 6.25 -7.90
N VAL A 451 14.05 6.96 -8.59
CA VAL A 451 12.96 6.36 -9.36
C VAL A 451 13.52 5.65 -10.60
N CYS A 452 14.49 6.23 -11.31
CA CYS A 452 15.15 5.56 -12.43
C CYS A 452 15.83 4.26 -11.99
N GLN A 453 16.55 4.27 -10.86
CA GLN A 453 17.17 3.07 -10.32
C GLN A 453 16.15 2.00 -9.90
N HIS A 454 14.98 2.40 -9.40
CA HIS A 454 13.92 1.46 -9.05
C HIS A 454 13.46 0.64 -10.26
N TYR A 455 13.33 1.29 -11.42
CA TYR A 455 12.93 0.66 -12.69
C TYR A 455 14.11 0.09 -13.49
N GLY A 456 15.34 0.10 -12.97
CA GLY A 456 16.52 -0.42 -13.67
C GLY A 456 16.96 0.39 -14.89
N ILE A 457 16.59 1.68 -14.93
CA ILE A 457 17.01 2.61 -15.99
C ILE A 457 18.46 3.02 -15.74
N ASP A 458 19.27 3.06 -16.80
CA ASP A 458 20.68 3.48 -16.70
C ASP A 458 20.80 4.89 -16.10
N THR A 459 21.43 4.99 -14.92
CA THR A 459 21.69 6.24 -14.19
C THR A 459 23.17 6.64 -14.16
N SER A 460 24.01 6.05 -15.02
CA SER A 460 25.46 6.26 -15.03
C SER A 460 25.91 7.70 -15.31
N ASP A 461 25.06 8.52 -15.92
CA ASP A 461 25.28 9.94 -16.21
C ASP A 461 24.98 10.86 -15.02
N TYR A 462 24.32 10.37 -13.97
CA TYR A 462 24.09 11.15 -12.76
C TYR A 462 25.38 11.29 -11.94
N SER A 463 25.64 12.50 -11.43
CA SER A 463 26.79 12.77 -10.57
C SER A 463 26.40 13.68 -9.42
N PHE A 464 26.54 13.16 -8.19
CA PHE A 464 26.24 13.89 -6.96
C PHE A 464 27.50 14.42 -6.26
N GLY A 465 28.60 14.61 -7.01
CA GLY A 465 29.88 15.09 -6.45
C GLY A 465 29.77 16.47 -5.78
N TYR A 466 28.87 17.32 -6.27
CA TYR A 466 28.65 18.67 -5.77
C TYR A 466 27.86 18.71 -4.44
N VAL A 467 27.11 17.64 -4.11
CA VAL A 467 26.24 17.57 -2.93
C VAL A 467 27.04 17.75 -1.63
N ALA A 468 28.27 17.26 -1.58
CA ALA A 468 29.16 17.44 -0.43
C ALA A 468 29.43 18.93 -0.15
N GLY A 469 29.74 19.71 -1.19
CA GLY A 469 29.95 21.16 -1.08
C GLY A 469 28.66 21.92 -0.76
N TRP A 470 27.54 21.54 -1.40
CA TRP A 470 26.23 22.14 -1.13
C TRP A 470 25.74 21.89 0.31
N SER A 471 26.09 20.75 0.90
CA SER A 471 25.71 20.42 2.28
C SER A 471 26.58 21.10 3.34
N ALA A 472 27.71 21.69 2.93
CA ALA A 472 28.66 22.29 3.85
C ALA A 472 28.04 23.52 4.54
N GLY A 473 27.83 23.42 5.86
CA GLY A 473 27.22 24.48 6.66
C GLY A 473 25.73 24.31 6.93
N LYS A 474 25.09 23.24 6.44
CA LYS A 474 23.70 22.91 6.78
C LYS A 474 23.61 22.15 8.09
N GLU A 475 22.59 22.45 8.89
CA GLU A 475 22.35 21.76 10.15
C GLU A 475 21.68 20.40 9.93
N LEU A 476 21.84 19.50 10.91
CA LEU A 476 21.30 18.14 10.83
C LEU A 476 19.78 18.08 10.57
N PRO A 477 18.92 18.92 11.19
CA PRO A 477 17.49 18.92 10.90
C PRO A 477 17.16 19.28 9.44
N GLU A 478 17.89 20.23 8.84
CA GLU A 478 17.71 20.64 7.44
C GLU A 478 18.07 19.50 6.49
N LEU A 479 19.20 18.84 6.74
CA LEU A 479 19.63 17.68 5.98
C LEU A 479 18.63 16.52 6.08
N LYS A 480 18.09 16.26 7.29
CA LYS A 480 17.04 15.24 7.48
C LYS A 480 15.74 15.61 6.76
N ALA A 481 15.34 16.88 6.77
CA ALA A 481 14.14 17.34 6.08
C ALA A 481 14.25 17.17 4.55
N LEU A 482 15.43 17.48 3.98
CA LEU A 482 15.69 17.27 2.56
C LEU A 482 15.65 15.78 2.19
N LEU A 483 16.37 14.91 2.91
CA LEU A 483 16.32 13.46 2.64
C LEU A 483 14.91 12.89 2.84
N GLY A 484 14.15 13.41 3.81
CA GLY A 484 12.76 13.06 4.02
C GLY A 484 11.88 13.43 2.84
N THR A 485 12.09 14.63 2.28
CA THR A 485 11.39 15.14 1.09
C THR A 485 11.68 14.26 -0.13
N ILE A 486 12.96 13.96 -0.40
CA ILE A 486 13.37 13.08 -1.50
C ILE A 486 12.75 11.69 -1.31
N ARG A 487 12.80 11.13 -0.10
CA ARG A 487 12.21 9.80 0.19
C ARG A 487 10.71 9.79 -0.05
N GLN A 488 9.99 10.80 0.41
CA GLN A 488 8.55 10.87 0.24
C GLN A 488 8.18 11.03 -1.24
N ALA A 489 8.84 11.96 -1.95
CA ALA A 489 8.61 12.18 -3.38
C ALA A 489 8.88 10.92 -4.21
N SER A 490 10.03 10.27 -4.02
CA SER A 490 10.37 9.01 -4.71
C SER A 490 9.35 7.91 -4.44
N ALA A 491 8.94 7.72 -3.18
CA ALA A 491 7.99 6.68 -2.81
C ALA A 491 6.61 6.91 -3.44
N GLU A 492 6.12 8.15 -3.42
CA GLU A 492 4.83 8.52 -4.01
C GLU A 492 4.84 8.40 -5.54
N LEU A 493 5.93 8.82 -6.20
CA LEU A 493 6.10 8.65 -7.65
C LEU A 493 6.15 7.17 -8.05
N ILE A 494 6.97 6.36 -7.36
CA ILE A 494 7.04 4.90 -7.60
C ILE A 494 5.67 4.26 -7.41
N THR A 495 4.96 4.61 -6.33
CA THR A 495 3.61 4.06 -6.08
C THR A 495 2.64 4.42 -7.19
N ALA A 496 2.59 5.69 -7.60
CA ALA A 496 1.69 6.16 -8.65
C ALA A 496 2.01 5.52 -10.02
N ILE A 497 3.29 5.38 -10.36
CA ILE A 497 3.72 4.74 -11.61
C ILE A 497 3.40 3.24 -11.56
N ASP A 498 3.70 2.54 -10.46
CA ASP A 498 3.40 1.11 -10.30
C ASP A 498 1.91 0.80 -10.43
N GLU A 499 1.04 1.64 -9.87
CA GLU A 499 -0.40 1.55 -10.03
C GLU A 499 -0.79 1.64 -11.52
N LYS A 500 -0.26 2.63 -12.25
CA LYS A 500 -0.56 2.82 -13.68
C LYS A 500 0.03 1.72 -14.57
N VAL A 501 1.21 1.21 -14.25
CA VAL A 501 1.79 0.06 -14.94
C VAL A 501 0.88 -1.16 -14.79
N ARG A 502 0.35 -1.41 -13.58
CA ARG A 502 -0.58 -2.54 -13.33
C ARG A 502 -1.90 -2.37 -14.09
N GLU A 503 -2.49 -1.17 -14.06
CA GLU A 503 -3.74 -0.87 -14.79
C GLU A 503 -3.57 -1.10 -16.30
N LEU A 504 -2.54 -0.50 -16.92
CA LEU A 504 -2.29 -0.64 -18.37
C LEU A 504 -1.98 -2.09 -18.77
N THR A 505 -1.29 -2.83 -17.90
CA THR A 505 -1.01 -4.26 -18.14
C THR A 505 -2.29 -5.10 -18.06
N ALA A 506 -3.17 -4.83 -17.10
CA ALA A 506 -4.44 -5.53 -16.96
C ALA A 506 -5.37 -5.28 -18.16
N GLU A 507 -5.55 -4.02 -18.56
CA GLU A 507 -6.36 -3.63 -19.73
C GLU A 507 -5.88 -4.32 -21.02
N ARG A 508 -4.55 -4.41 -21.22
CA ARG A 508 -3.98 -5.11 -22.37
C ARG A 508 -4.26 -6.61 -22.33
N THR A 509 -4.19 -7.22 -21.15
CA THR A 509 -4.42 -8.65 -20.97
C THR A 509 -5.88 -8.99 -21.24
N GLU A 510 -6.81 -8.14 -20.78
CA GLU A 510 -8.24 -8.24 -21.08
C GLU A 510 -8.54 -8.01 -22.57
N ALA A 511 -7.92 -7.00 -23.19
CA ALA A 511 -8.07 -6.74 -24.62
C ALA A 511 -7.53 -7.90 -25.48
N ALA A 512 -6.41 -8.50 -25.08
CA ALA A 512 -5.84 -9.68 -25.75
C ALA A 512 -6.73 -10.92 -25.59
N ALA A 513 -7.36 -11.10 -24.41
CA ALA A 513 -8.34 -12.17 -24.18
C ALA A 513 -9.64 -11.97 -24.98
N HIS A 514 -10.11 -10.72 -25.13
CA HIS A 514 -11.26 -10.43 -25.99
C HIS A 514 -10.98 -10.60 -27.48
N LEU A 515 -9.74 -10.36 -27.92
CA LEU A 515 -9.31 -10.61 -29.30
C LEU A 515 -9.17 -12.12 -29.61
N SER A 516 -8.78 -12.94 -28.63
CA SER A 516 -8.74 -14.40 -28.81
C SER A 516 -10.14 -15.03 -28.81
N ASP A 517 -11.08 -14.48 -28.06
CA ASP A 517 -12.47 -14.97 -27.98
C ASP A 517 -13.28 -14.61 -29.27
N ASN A 518 -13.07 -13.41 -29.82
CA ASN A 518 -13.68 -13.00 -31.10
C ASN A 518 -13.00 -13.60 -32.35
N GLY A 519 -11.82 -14.22 -32.22
CA GLY A 519 -11.14 -14.93 -33.31
C GLY A 519 -11.63 -16.38 -33.53
N ALA A 520 -12.40 -16.94 -32.60
CA ALA A 520 -12.83 -18.35 -32.64
C ALA A 520 -14.12 -18.60 -33.44
N VAL A 521 -14.77 -17.55 -33.98
CA VAL A 521 -16.03 -17.70 -34.75
C VAL A 521 -15.81 -17.32 -36.22
N GLN A 522 -15.10 -18.17 -36.96
CA GLN A 522 -15.32 -18.49 -38.39
C GLN A 522 -14.11 -19.22 -38.99
N ILE A 523 -13.95 -20.52 -38.70
CA ILE A 523 -13.51 -21.48 -39.74
C ILE A 523 -14.30 -22.77 -39.48
N GLY A 524 -15.25 -23.03 -40.37
CA GLY A 524 -16.12 -24.20 -40.31
C GLY A 524 -15.41 -25.51 -40.63
N ASN A 525 -15.95 -26.57 -40.04
CA ASN A 525 -15.73 -27.98 -40.35
C ASN A 525 -15.51 -28.26 -41.84
N ASN A 526 -14.29 -28.66 -42.21
CA ASN A 526 -14.02 -29.79 -43.10
C ASN A 526 -12.51 -29.94 -43.32
N ALA A 527 -11.88 -30.91 -42.64
CA ALA A 527 -10.76 -31.72 -43.14
C ALA A 527 -10.12 -32.50 -41.97
N LEU A 528 -10.69 -33.65 -41.63
CA LEU A 528 -9.99 -34.70 -40.89
C LEU A 528 -9.89 -35.91 -41.81
N ARG A 529 -8.80 -35.95 -42.60
CA ARG A 529 -8.08 -37.13 -43.14
C ARG A 529 -7.29 -36.75 -44.40
N ALA A 530 -6.01 -36.46 -44.25
CA ALA A 530 -4.95 -36.83 -45.20
C ALA A 530 -3.56 -36.55 -44.59
N GLU A 531 -2.64 -37.47 -44.85
CA GLU A 531 -1.23 -37.54 -44.43
C GLU A 531 -0.37 -36.32 -44.85
N PRO A 532 0.82 -36.12 -44.23
CA PRO A 532 1.60 -34.91 -44.38
C PRO A 532 2.54 -34.99 -45.58
N ASP A 533 2.23 -34.32 -46.70
CA ASP A 533 3.26 -33.89 -47.67
C ASP A 533 2.88 -32.77 -48.67
N GLU A 534 1.69 -32.14 -48.58
CA GLU A 534 1.30 -31.07 -49.52
C GLU A 534 1.30 -29.62 -48.95
N ALA A 535 1.76 -29.41 -47.71
CA ALA A 535 1.71 -28.08 -47.09
C ALA A 535 2.75 -27.06 -47.62
N VAL A 536 3.73 -27.49 -48.43
CA VAL A 536 4.86 -26.62 -48.85
C VAL A 536 4.60 -25.88 -50.18
N LEU A 537 3.61 -26.31 -50.98
CA LEU A 537 3.29 -25.68 -52.27
C LEU A 537 2.18 -24.62 -52.20
N SER A 538 1.28 -24.70 -51.22
CA SER A 538 0.17 -23.73 -51.03
C SER A 538 0.68 -22.34 -50.61
N MET A 539 1.67 -22.28 -49.70
CA MET A 539 2.18 -21.02 -49.13
C MET A 539 2.93 -20.11 -50.13
N LYS A 540 3.35 -20.63 -51.29
CA LYS A 540 4.01 -19.81 -52.34
C LYS A 540 3.00 -19.12 -53.26
N SER A 541 1.79 -19.65 -53.41
CA SER A 541 0.76 -19.07 -54.28
C SER A 541 0.05 -17.88 -53.61
N GLU A 542 -0.19 -17.94 -52.30
CA GLU A 542 -0.87 -16.88 -51.55
C GLU A 542 0.03 -15.64 -51.36
N LYS A 543 1.34 -15.81 -51.14
CA LYS A 543 2.29 -14.68 -51.08
C LYS A 543 2.41 -13.93 -52.42
N SER A 544 2.18 -14.61 -53.53
CA SER A 544 2.13 -14.02 -54.88
C SER A 544 0.87 -13.17 -55.08
N SER A 545 -0.29 -13.67 -54.66
CA SER A 545 -1.56 -12.95 -54.81
C SER A 545 -1.69 -11.73 -53.88
N VAL A 546 -1.09 -11.78 -52.69
CA VAL A 546 -1.09 -10.64 -51.75
C VAL A 546 -0.15 -9.53 -52.22
N ARG A 547 1.02 -9.87 -52.79
CA ARG A 547 1.92 -8.87 -53.40
C ARG A 547 1.31 -8.19 -54.63
N LYS A 548 0.49 -8.89 -55.42
CA LYS A 548 -0.23 -8.32 -56.57
C LYS A 548 -1.33 -7.34 -56.15
N LYS A 549 -2.10 -7.68 -55.10
CA LYS A 549 -3.14 -6.79 -54.53
C LYS A 549 -2.56 -5.53 -53.87
N LEU A 550 -1.38 -5.63 -53.25
CA LEU A 550 -0.71 -4.48 -52.62
C LEU A 550 -0.08 -3.52 -53.67
N ALA A 551 0.30 -4.02 -54.84
CA ALA A 551 0.78 -3.21 -55.96
C ALA A 551 -0.35 -2.44 -56.66
N GLU A 552 -1.50 -3.08 -56.87
CA GLU A 552 -2.69 -2.45 -57.47
C GLU A 552 -3.33 -1.36 -56.58
N GLN A 553 -3.22 -1.49 -55.25
CA GLN A 553 -3.65 -0.45 -54.30
C GLN A 553 -2.72 0.77 -54.28
N LYS A 554 -1.41 0.58 -54.48
CA LYS A 554 -0.45 1.69 -54.60
C LYS A 554 -0.60 2.46 -55.91
N GLU A 555 -1.03 1.81 -56.98
CA GLU A 555 -1.28 2.46 -58.27
C GLU A 555 -2.60 3.28 -58.28
N LYS A 556 -3.59 2.88 -57.49
CA LYS A 556 -4.87 3.62 -57.34
C LYS A 556 -4.80 4.85 -56.44
N MET A 557 -3.85 4.94 -55.50
CA MET A 557 -3.64 6.16 -54.69
C MET A 557 -2.74 7.23 -55.35
N GLY A 558 -2.18 6.94 -56.53
CA GLY A 558 -1.28 7.86 -57.25
C GLY A 558 -1.94 8.76 -58.31
N ARG A 559 -3.26 8.72 -58.50
CA ARG A 559 -3.96 9.53 -59.52
C ARG A 559 -5.29 10.09 -59.01
N SER A 560 -5.28 11.29 -58.45
CA SER A 560 -6.40 12.25 -58.54
C SER A 560 -6.00 13.69 -58.17
N GLN A 561 -5.70 14.46 -59.23
CA GLN A 561 -6.05 15.88 -59.47
C GLN A 561 -5.51 17.03 -58.59
N HIS A 562 -4.59 17.79 -59.20
CA HIS A 562 -4.50 19.26 -59.09
C HIS A 562 -5.77 19.93 -59.64
N PRO A 563 -6.17 21.11 -59.11
CA PRO A 563 -6.80 22.15 -59.91
C PRO A 563 -5.87 23.36 -60.09
N ALA A 564 -5.91 23.89 -61.31
CA ALA A 564 -5.11 24.99 -61.81
C ALA A 564 -5.57 26.37 -61.29
N LYS A 565 -4.62 27.31 -61.33
CA LYS A 565 -4.76 28.76 -61.11
C LYS A 565 -5.90 29.39 -61.90
N THR A 566 -6.58 30.37 -61.32
CA THR A 566 -7.12 31.51 -62.09
C THR A 566 -6.86 32.80 -61.31
N GLU A 567 -6.14 33.72 -61.95
CA GLU A 567 -5.99 35.12 -61.56
C GLU A 567 -7.33 35.85 -61.64
N LYS A 568 -7.58 36.79 -60.72
CA LYS A 568 -8.32 38.03 -61.01
C LYS A 568 -8.00 39.11 -59.97
N THR A 569 -7.36 40.14 -60.50
CA THR A 569 -7.18 41.52 -60.03
C THR A 569 -8.49 42.16 -59.51
N ILE A 570 -8.40 43.03 -58.50
CA ILE A 570 -8.85 44.45 -58.50
C ILE A 570 -8.78 45.04 -57.06
N GLU A 571 -8.04 46.16 -56.95
CA GLU A 571 -8.17 47.37 -56.11
C GLU A 571 -9.16 47.32 -54.92
N ARG A 572 -8.81 47.72 -53.69
CA ARG A 572 -8.43 49.06 -53.22
C ARG A 572 -7.89 48.99 -51.79
#